data_AF-A0ABD6T225-F1
#
_entry.id   AF-A0ABD6T225-F1
#
_cell.length_a   1.000
_cell.length_b   1.000
_cell.length_c   1.000
_cell.angle_alpha   90.00
_cell.angle_beta   90.00
_cell.angle_gamma   90.00
#
_symmetry.space_group_name_H-M   'P 1'
#
loop_
_entity.id
_entity.type
_entity.pdbx_description
1 polymer ?
#
loop_
_entity_poly.entity_id
_entity_poly.type
_entity_poly.pdbx_seq_one_letter_code
_entity_poly.pdbx_strand_id
1 'polypeptide(L)' 'MKPTFFAQNRERLTRTLPDGSITILFAGQAPHMSADAHYKFVPNRNFYYLT' A
#
# COMPACT_ATOMS: atom_id res chain seq x y z
N MET A 1 9.39 10.24 5.55
CA MET A 1 10.41 9.20 5.28
C MET A 1 11.13 9.51 3.99
N LYS A 2 12.39 9.08 3.82
CA LYS A 2 13.11 9.27 2.55
C LYS A 2 12.60 8.28 1.50
N PRO A 3 12.54 8.63 0.21
CA PRO A 3 12.11 7.72 -0.86
C PRO A 3 12.89 6.40 -0.92
N THR A 4 14.17 6.44 -0.51
CA THR A 4 15.05 5.28 -0.44
C THR A 4 14.54 4.18 0.51
N PHE A 5 13.80 4.54 1.57
CA PHE A 5 13.19 3.58 2.49
C PHE A 5 12.18 2.67 1.78
N PHE A 6 11.26 3.27 1.02
CA PHE A 6 10.23 2.53 0.30
C PHE A 6 10.81 1.71 -0.86
N ALA A 7 11.84 2.24 -1.55
CA ALA A 7 12.55 1.50 -2.60
C ALA A 7 13.18 0.20 -2.06
N GLN A 8 13.87 0.27 -0.92
CA GLN A 8 14.46 -0.91 -0.27
C GLN A 8 13.41 -1.93 0.19
N ASN A 9 12.24 -1.47 0.66
CA ASN A 9 11.16 -2.39 1.03
C ASN A 9 10.61 -3.15 -0.18
N ARG A 10 10.48 -2.48 -1.34
CA ARG A 10 10.07 -3.14 -2.58
C ARG A 10 11.11 -4.13 -3.08
N GLU A 11 12.40 -3.81 -3.01
CA GLU A 11 13.46 -4.77 -3.34
C GLU A 11 13.40 -6.03 -2.46
N ARG A 12 13.16 -5.87 -1.16
CA ARG A 12 12.99 -7.00 -0.24
C ARG A 12 11.77 -7.84 -0.60
N LEU A 13 10.64 -7.22 -0.95
CA LEU A 13 9.44 -7.92 -1.39
C LEU A 13 9.71 -8.72 -2.68
N THR A 14 10.33 -8.11 -3.69
CA THR A 14 10.62 -8.78 -4.97
C THR A 14 11.45 -10.04 -4.79
N ARG A 15 12.41 -10.06 -3.85
CA ARG A 15 13.23 -11.26 -3.55
C ARG A 15 12.44 -12.44 -2.97
N THR A 16 11.21 -12.20 -2.49
CA THR A 16 10.33 -13.24 -1.95
C THR A 16 9.29 -13.73 -2.96
N LEU A 17 9.14 -13.02 -4.09
CA LEU A 17 8.19 -13.36 -5.13
C LEU A 17 8.83 -14.32 -6.14
N PRO A 18 8.05 -15.28 -6.69
CA PRO A 18 8.54 -16.15 -7.74
C PRO A 18 8.75 -15.39 -9.06
N ASP A 19 9.68 -15.87 -9.88
CA ASP A 19 9.91 -15.32 -11.21
C ASP A 19 8.64 -15.42 -12.09
N GLY A 20 8.43 -14.40 -12.93
CA GLY A 20 7.26 -14.31 -13.80
C GLY A 20 5.95 -13.95 -13.07
N SER A 21 6.02 -13.52 -11.80
CA SER A 21 4.85 -13.06 -11.05
C SER A 21 4.74 -11.53 -11.00
N ILE A 22 3.53 -11.03 -10.73
CA ILE A 22 3.22 -9.62 -10.52
C ILE A 22 2.43 -9.46 -9.22
N THR A 23 2.71 -8.39 -8.48
CA THR A 23 1.96 -7.99 -7.28
C THR A 23 1.26 -6.66 -7.53
N ILE A 24 -0.03 -6.58 -7.19
CA ILE A 24 -0.84 -5.36 -7.27
C ILE A 24 -1.37 -5.04 -5.87
N LEU A 25 -1.15 -3.82 -5.40
CA LEU A 25 -1.60 -3.34 -4.10
C LEU A 25 -2.46 -2.08 -4.27
N PHE A 26 -3.57 -2.02 -3.54
CA PHE A 26 -4.49 -0.89 -3.58
C PHE A 26 -4.41 -0.08 -2.29
N ALA A 27 -4.48 1.25 -2.42
CA ALA A 27 -4.56 2.15 -1.26
C ALA A 27 -5.87 1.96 -0.48
N GLY A 28 -6.92 1.49 -1.16
CA GLY A 28 -8.27 1.43 -0.63
C GLY A 28 -8.99 2.78 -0.68
N GLN A 29 -10.13 2.85 -0.02
CA GLN A 29 -10.95 4.07 0.08
C GLN A 29 -11.46 4.24 1.50
N ALA A 30 -11.80 5.48 1.85
CA ALA A 30 -12.42 5.77 3.14
C ALA A 30 -13.77 5.04 3.25
N PRO A 31 -14.07 4.35 4.36
CA PRO A 31 -15.35 3.71 4.53
C PRO A 31 -16.46 4.76 4.66
N HIS A 32 -17.64 4.44 4.12
CA HIS A 32 -18.83 5.27 4.26
C HIS A 32 -19.20 5.43 5.74
N MET A 33 -19.64 6.63 6.12
CA MET A 33 -20.07 6.93 7.50
C MET A 33 -21.57 7.20 7.55
N SER A 34 -22.06 8.24 6.87
CA SER A 34 -23.49 8.61 6.83
C SER A 34 -23.73 9.67 5.74
N ALA A 35 -24.87 9.60 5.03
CA ALA A 35 -25.18 10.48 3.91
C ALA A 35 -24.02 10.56 2.89
N ASP A 36 -23.50 11.75 2.61
CA ASP A 36 -22.33 12.02 1.77
C ASP A 36 -21.00 11.92 2.53
N ALA A 37 -21.04 11.79 3.86
CA ALA A 37 -19.86 11.75 4.71
C ALA A 37 -19.23 10.35 4.77
N HIS A 38 -17.90 10.35 4.75
CA HIS A 38 -17.06 9.17 4.92
C HIS A 38 -16.20 9.32 6.17
N TYR A 39 -15.75 8.20 6.75
CA TYR A 39 -14.74 8.23 7.80
C TYR A 39 -13.43 8.81 7.29
N LYS A 40 -12.54 9.19 8.20
CA LYS A 40 -11.19 9.58 7.82
C LYS A 40 -10.51 8.41 7.11
N PHE A 41 -9.88 8.70 5.97
CA PHE A 41 -9.07 7.73 5.27
C PHE A 41 -7.92 7.28 6.17
N VAL A 42 -7.82 5.98 6.39
CA VAL A 42 -6.67 5.36 7.04
C VAL A 42 -5.96 4.53 5.97
N PRO A 43 -4.73 4.90 5.57
CA PRO A 43 -4.00 4.16 4.56
C PRO A 43 -3.83 2.70 4.96
N ASN A 44 -4.04 1.77 4.02
CA ASN A 44 -3.65 0.39 4.23
C ASN A 44 -2.15 0.34 4.56
N ARG A 45 -1.79 -0.30 5.67
CA ARG A 45 -0.41 -0.28 6.18
C ARG A 45 0.58 -0.97 5.24
N ASN A 46 0.15 -2.04 4.56
CA ASN A 46 1.01 -2.75 3.61
C ASN A 46 1.27 -1.90 2.38
N PHE A 47 0.23 -1.24 1.85
CA PHE A 47 0.37 -0.28 0.76
C PHE A 47 1.33 0.85 1.16
N TYR A 48 1.05 1.53 2.28
CA TYR A 48 1.88 2.64 2.78
C TYR A 48 3.33 2.24 3.06
N TYR A 49 3.59 1.02 3.55
CA TYR A 49 4.94 0.56 3.83
C TYR A 49 5.78 0.37 2.55
N LEU A 50 5.12 0.14 1.41
CA LEU A 50 5.75 -0.18 0.13
C LEU A 50 5.73 0.98 -0.87
N THR A 51 4.91 2.03 -0.65
CA THR A 51 4.76 3.21 -1.52
C THR A 51 5.19 4.48 -0.82
#